data_AF-A0A067ENC3-F1
#
_entry.id   AF-A0A067ENC3-F1
#
_cell.length_a   1.000
_cell.length_b   1.000
_cell.length_c   1.000
_cell.angle_alpha   90.00
_cell.angle_beta   90.00
_cell.angle_gamma   90.00
#
_symmetry.space_group_name_H-M   'P 1'
#
loop_
_entity.id
_entity.type
_entity.pdbx_description
1 polymer ?
#
loop_
_entity_poly.entity_id
_entity_poly.type
_entity_poly.pdbx_seq_one_letter_code
_entity_poly.pdbx_strand_id
1 'polypeptide(L)'
;MVILKSCFNSFCLAANVTYDHRSLIIHGRRKLFLSASIHYPRSVPAMWPELIQAAKEGGLNTIESYVFWSGHELSPGKYSFEGRYDLVKFVKTVQQAGMYMLLRIGPFVAAEYNYGGVPVWLHYIPGSVFRSYSKPFMSYMQKFMTLIVDMMKKEKLFASQGGPIILAQVENEYQWYEQFYKGGKEYAMWAASMAVSQNTGVPWIMCQQYDAPDPVILVTPSTVTNSRLIHQKCPKFGLRIGLDGNTKNCLI
;
A
#
# COMPACT_ATOMS: atom_id res chain seq x y z
N MET A 1 11.32 -9.32 -48.07
CA MET A 1 10.10 -9.38 -47.22
C MET A 1 10.52 -9.02 -45.79
N VAL A 2 10.41 -7.74 -45.42
CA VAL A 2 10.76 -7.26 -44.07
C VAL A 2 9.51 -7.36 -43.21
N ILE A 3 9.50 -8.28 -42.24
CA ILE A 3 8.41 -8.42 -41.29
C ILE A 3 8.62 -7.34 -40.21
N LEU A 4 7.90 -6.22 -40.33
CA LEU A 4 7.73 -5.30 -39.20
C LEU A 4 6.91 -6.00 -38.12
N LYS A 5 7.57 -6.45 -37.05
CA LYS A 5 6.89 -6.77 -35.79
C LYS A 5 6.40 -5.46 -35.18
N SER A 6 5.12 -5.15 -35.40
CA SER A 6 4.40 -4.11 -34.67
C SER A 6 4.34 -4.51 -33.19
N CYS A 7 5.22 -3.94 -32.36
CA CYS A 7 5.06 -3.96 -30.92
C CYS A 7 3.82 -3.13 -30.58
N PHE A 8 2.68 -3.80 -30.36
CA PHE A 8 1.54 -3.16 -29.72
C PHE A 8 1.96 -2.74 -28.31
N ASN A 9 2.31 -1.47 -28.14
CA ASN A 9 2.26 -0.82 -26.84
C ASN A 9 0.80 -0.92 -26.39
N SER A 10 0.53 -1.87 -25.50
CA SER A 10 -0.76 -1.98 -24.84
C SER A 10 -0.93 -0.74 -23.98
N PHE A 11 -1.59 0.29 -24.53
CA PHE A 11 -2.08 1.40 -23.73
C PHE A 11 -3.00 0.81 -22.66
N CYS A 12 -2.60 0.90 -21.40
CA CYS A 12 -3.43 0.54 -20.26
C CYS A 12 -4.64 1.48 -20.26
N LEU A 13 -5.80 0.96 -20.68
CA LEU A 13 -7.08 1.59 -20.37
C LEU A 13 -7.21 1.72 -18.85
N ALA A 14 -7.84 2.80 -18.39
CA ALA A 14 -8.21 2.95 -16.99
C ALA A 14 -8.84 1.66 -16.47
N ALA A 15 -8.26 1.09 -15.42
CA ALA A 15 -8.71 -0.16 -14.82
C ALA A 15 -9.70 0.13 -13.71
N ASN A 16 -10.91 -0.41 -13.83
CA ASN A 16 -11.79 -0.51 -12.68
C ASN A 16 -11.22 -1.60 -11.76
N VAL A 17 -10.87 -1.22 -10.53
CA VAL A 17 -10.42 -2.14 -9.47
C VAL A 17 -11.50 -2.22 -8.42
N THR A 18 -12.15 -3.37 -8.34
CA THR A 18 -13.20 -3.67 -7.35
C THR A 18 -12.87 -4.96 -6.63
N TYR A 19 -13.74 -5.39 -5.73
CA TYR A 19 -13.60 -6.64 -5.00
C TYR A 19 -14.96 -7.16 -4.57
N ASP A 20 -14.99 -8.44 -4.23
CA ASP A 20 -16.12 -9.07 -3.56
C ASP A 20 -15.62 -10.08 -2.53
N HIS A 21 -16.52 -10.94 -2.04
CA HIS A 21 -16.25 -11.94 -1.02
C HIS A 21 -15.21 -13.02 -1.40
N ARG A 22 -14.67 -13.00 -2.62
CA ARG A 22 -13.71 -14.00 -3.10
C ARG A 22 -12.39 -13.40 -3.55
N SER A 23 -12.40 -12.31 -4.31
CA SER A 23 -11.16 -11.75 -4.86
C SER A 23 -11.28 -10.28 -5.21
N LEU A 24 -10.13 -9.63 -5.40
CA LEU A 24 -10.06 -8.41 -6.19
C LEU A 24 -10.38 -8.74 -7.67
N ILE A 25 -10.95 -7.75 -8.34
CA ILE A 25 -11.42 -7.81 -9.71
C ILE A 25 -10.79 -6.62 -10.44
N ILE A 26 -9.96 -6.90 -11.44
CA ILE A 26 -9.33 -5.88 -12.29
C ILE A 26 -9.83 -6.08 -13.70
N HIS A 27 -10.36 -5.02 -14.31
CA HIS A 27 -10.99 -5.07 -15.64
C HIS A 27 -12.08 -6.16 -15.75
N GLY A 28 -12.89 -6.32 -14.70
CA GLY A 28 -13.95 -7.32 -14.64
C GLY A 28 -13.46 -8.77 -14.51
N ARG A 29 -12.14 -9.01 -14.39
CA ARG A 29 -11.56 -10.34 -14.22
C ARG A 29 -11.03 -10.53 -12.82
N ARG A 30 -11.38 -11.66 -12.19
CA ARG A 30 -10.78 -12.10 -10.94
C ARG A 30 -9.30 -12.37 -11.16
N LYS A 31 -8.48 -11.94 -10.22
CA LYS A 31 -7.03 -12.12 -10.25
C LYS A 31 -6.55 -12.60 -8.89
N LEU A 32 -5.64 -13.57 -8.91
CA LEU A 32 -4.83 -13.93 -7.74
C LEU A 32 -3.60 -13.04 -7.75
N PHE A 33 -3.33 -12.36 -6.63
CA PHE A 33 -2.17 -11.49 -6.48
C PHE A 33 -1.08 -12.21 -5.73
N LEU A 34 0.06 -12.38 -6.39
CA LEU A 34 1.29 -12.91 -5.80
C LEU A 34 2.26 -11.74 -5.74
N SER A 35 2.55 -11.30 -4.51
CA SER A 35 3.28 -10.06 -4.23
C SER A 35 4.67 -10.33 -3.66
N ALA A 36 5.65 -9.50 -4.02
CA ALA A 36 6.90 -9.34 -3.27
C ALA A 36 7.06 -7.91 -2.78
N SER A 37 7.53 -7.76 -1.54
CA SER A 37 7.90 -6.46 -1.00
C SER A 37 9.30 -6.05 -1.48
N ILE A 38 9.38 -4.99 -2.29
CA ILE A 38 10.64 -4.37 -2.72
C ILE A 38 10.61 -2.91 -2.29
N HIS A 39 11.35 -2.57 -1.24
CA HIS A 39 11.37 -1.22 -0.69
C HIS A 39 12.39 -0.35 -1.44
N TYR A 40 11.91 0.63 -2.20
CA TYR A 40 12.74 1.46 -3.08
C TYR A 40 13.99 2.07 -2.42
N PRO A 41 13.98 2.54 -1.15
CA PRO A 41 15.17 3.12 -0.54
C PRO A 41 16.18 2.09 -0.01
N ARG A 42 15.85 0.79 -0.03
CA ARG A 42 16.75 -0.31 0.38
C ARG A 42 17.64 -0.80 -0.76
N SER A 43 17.51 -0.22 -1.94
CA SER A 43 18.37 -0.44 -3.10
C SER A 43 18.59 0.90 -3.82
N VAL A 44 19.45 0.92 -4.84
CA VAL A 44 19.68 2.11 -5.65
C VAL A 44 18.83 2.06 -6.93
N PRO A 45 18.48 3.21 -7.55
CA PRO A 45 17.63 3.25 -8.74
C PRO A 45 18.08 2.36 -9.91
N ALA A 46 19.39 2.14 -10.06
CA ALA A 46 19.95 1.27 -11.09
C ALA A 46 19.60 -0.22 -10.88
N MET A 47 19.31 -0.65 -9.64
CA MET A 47 18.97 -2.04 -9.30
C MET A 47 17.48 -2.35 -9.47
N TRP A 48 16.59 -1.34 -9.39
CA TRP A 48 15.15 -1.58 -9.38
C TRP A 48 14.64 -2.39 -10.59
N PRO A 49 15.06 -2.11 -11.84
CA PRO A 49 14.59 -2.89 -12.99
C PRO A 49 14.91 -4.38 -12.86
N GLU A 50 16.13 -4.73 -12.44
CA GLU A 50 16.57 -6.12 -12.28
C GLU A 50 15.81 -6.83 -11.15
N LEU A 51 15.65 -6.17 -10.00
CA LEU A 51 14.91 -6.73 -8.86
C LEU A 51 13.43 -7.00 -9.20
N ILE A 52 12.79 -6.06 -9.89
CA ILE A 52 11.38 -6.18 -10.31
C ILE A 52 11.26 -7.28 -11.38
N GLN A 53 12.20 -7.36 -12.31
CA GLN A 53 12.22 -8.40 -13.34
C GLN A 53 12.42 -9.80 -12.73
N ALA A 54 13.33 -9.95 -11.77
CA ALA A 54 13.52 -11.20 -11.04
C ALA A 54 12.26 -11.64 -10.29
N ALA A 55 11.55 -10.71 -9.65
CA ALA A 55 10.26 -10.99 -9.02
C ALA A 55 9.23 -11.51 -10.04
N LYS A 56 9.14 -10.87 -11.22
CA LYS A 56 8.27 -11.29 -12.32
C LYS A 56 8.61 -12.68 -12.84
N GLU A 57 9.88 -12.96 -13.06
CA GLU A 57 10.38 -14.28 -13.49
C GLU A 57 10.15 -15.36 -12.45
N GLY A 58 10.16 -14.99 -11.17
CA GLY A 58 9.73 -15.84 -10.05
C GLY A 58 8.22 -16.12 -9.99
N GLY A 59 7.44 -15.65 -10.97
CA GLY A 59 6.00 -15.90 -11.07
C GLY A 59 5.12 -14.91 -10.30
N LEU A 60 5.71 -13.84 -9.76
CA LEU A 60 4.96 -12.78 -9.09
C LEU A 60 4.34 -11.83 -10.11
N ASN A 61 3.22 -11.21 -9.73
CA ASN A 61 2.51 -10.25 -10.58
C ASN A 61 2.30 -8.89 -9.91
N THR A 62 2.74 -8.75 -8.66
CA THR A 62 2.56 -7.54 -7.87
C THR A 62 3.84 -7.22 -7.12
N ILE A 63 4.20 -5.94 -7.08
CA ILE A 63 5.23 -5.41 -6.18
C ILE A 63 4.54 -4.63 -5.07
N GLU A 64 5.02 -4.79 -3.85
CA GLU A 64 4.59 -4.00 -2.71
C GLU A 64 5.74 -3.13 -2.21
N SER A 65 5.45 -1.89 -1.83
CA SER A 65 6.39 -1.08 -1.06
C SER A 65 5.67 -0.19 -0.08
N TYR A 66 6.29 -0.03 1.09
CA TYR A 66 6.00 1.09 1.97
C TYR A 66 6.48 2.42 1.39
N VAL A 67 5.89 3.52 1.86
CA VAL A 67 6.40 4.88 1.67
C VAL A 67 7.06 5.38 2.96
N PHE A 68 8.31 5.82 2.88
CA PHE A 68 9.13 6.12 4.06
C PHE A 68 9.13 7.63 4.37
N TRP A 69 8.10 8.10 5.08
CA TRP A 69 7.90 9.53 5.37
C TRP A 69 9.15 10.24 5.90
N SER A 70 9.83 9.68 6.90
CA SER A 70 11.04 10.27 7.47
C SER A 70 12.21 10.41 6.50
N GLY A 71 12.24 9.61 5.42
CA GLY A 71 13.19 9.79 4.32
C GLY A 71 12.78 10.86 3.31
N HIS A 72 11.48 11.11 3.18
CA HIS A 72 10.93 12.13 2.29
C HIS A 72 10.84 13.52 2.92
N GLU A 73 10.72 13.64 4.23
CA GLU A 73 10.55 14.93 4.93
C GLU A 73 11.53 15.04 6.11
N LEU A 74 12.80 15.35 5.82
CA LEU A 74 13.85 15.46 6.84
C LEU A 74 13.61 16.61 7.83
N SER A 75 12.87 17.64 7.41
CA SER A 75 12.44 18.76 8.24
C SER A 75 11.07 19.25 7.78
N PRO A 76 10.25 19.86 8.68
CA PRO A 76 8.87 20.21 8.38
C PRO A 76 8.73 21.02 7.07
N GLY A 77 7.91 20.52 6.16
CA GLY A 77 7.60 21.13 4.86
C GLY A 77 8.69 21.01 3.79
N LYS A 78 9.84 20.38 4.08
CA LYS A 78 10.92 20.20 3.10
C LYS A 78 10.95 18.77 2.59
N TYR A 79 10.33 18.57 1.44
CA TYR A 79 10.22 17.26 0.80
C TYR A 79 11.36 16.97 -0.18
N SER A 80 11.84 15.73 -0.22
CA SER A 80 12.76 15.22 -1.24
C SER A 80 12.28 13.88 -1.80
N PHE A 81 12.31 13.76 -3.12
CA PHE A 81 11.97 12.57 -3.89
C PHE A 81 13.07 12.25 -4.91
N GLU A 82 14.32 12.37 -4.49
CA GLU A 82 15.49 12.21 -5.35
C GLU A 82 16.23 10.90 -5.07
N GLY A 83 17.04 10.47 -6.04
CA GLY A 83 17.90 9.30 -5.92
C GLY A 83 17.11 8.05 -5.52
N ARG A 84 17.54 7.36 -4.46
CA ARG A 84 16.85 6.16 -3.95
C ARG A 84 15.50 6.45 -3.29
N TYR A 85 15.13 7.71 -3.10
CA TYR A 85 13.81 8.15 -2.64
C TYR A 85 12.93 8.66 -3.79
N ASP A 86 13.31 8.43 -5.05
CA ASP A 86 12.43 8.73 -6.20
C ASP A 86 11.31 7.70 -6.32
N LEU A 87 10.25 7.91 -5.52
CA LEU A 87 9.07 7.05 -5.47
C LEU A 87 8.37 6.97 -6.83
N VAL A 88 8.24 8.10 -7.53
CA VAL A 88 7.55 8.15 -8.83
C VAL A 88 8.30 7.29 -9.84
N LYS A 89 9.62 7.42 -9.92
CA LYS A 89 10.45 6.59 -10.81
C LYS A 89 10.36 5.11 -10.45
N PHE A 90 10.36 4.76 -9.17
CA PHE A 90 10.18 3.37 -8.76
C PHE A 90 8.82 2.80 -9.22
N VAL A 91 7.71 3.51 -8.97
CA VAL A 91 6.36 3.08 -9.39
C VAL A 91 6.28 2.96 -10.92
N LYS A 92 6.87 3.90 -11.67
CA LYS A 92 6.96 3.82 -13.14
C LYS A 92 7.79 2.62 -13.60
N THR A 93 8.81 2.21 -12.86
CA THR A 93 9.61 1.02 -13.17
C THR A 93 8.78 -0.26 -13.00
N VAL A 94 7.94 -0.34 -11.95
CA VAL A 94 6.96 -1.42 -11.77
C VAL A 94 5.97 -1.46 -12.93
N GLN A 95 5.46 -0.29 -13.37
CA GLN A 95 4.58 -0.18 -14.53
C GLN A 95 5.24 -0.65 -15.83
N GLN A 96 6.49 -0.26 -16.08
CA GLN A 96 7.25 -0.67 -17.27
C GLN A 96 7.48 -2.18 -17.32
N ALA A 97 7.66 -2.82 -16.15
CA ALA A 97 7.71 -4.26 -16.04
C ALA A 97 6.35 -4.94 -16.27
N GLY A 98 5.25 -4.18 -16.40
CA GLY A 98 3.90 -4.71 -16.56
C GLY A 98 3.38 -5.43 -15.31
N MET A 99 3.86 -5.04 -14.13
CA MET A 99 3.42 -5.57 -12.84
C MET A 99 2.44 -4.62 -12.16
N TYR A 100 1.59 -5.14 -11.30
CA TYR A 100 0.76 -4.34 -10.42
C TYR A 100 1.54 -3.84 -9.21
N MET A 101 0.99 -2.86 -8.51
CA MET A 101 1.55 -2.33 -7.28
C MET A 101 0.53 -2.22 -6.14
N LEU A 102 0.94 -2.66 -4.95
CA LEU A 102 0.31 -2.31 -3.67
C LEU A 102 1.18 -1.25 -2.97
N LEU A 103 0.66 -0.03 -2.88
CA LEU A 103 1.41 1.10 -2.30
C LEU A 103 1.01 1.30 -0.83
N ARG A 104 1.91 0.96 0.10
CA ARG A 104 1.64 1.07 1.54
C ARG A 104 2.10 2.42 2.07
N ILE A 105 1.24 3.42 2.02
CA ILE A 105 1.61 4.83 2.23
C ILE A 105 2.00 5.12 3.70
N GLY A 106 1.40 4.42 4.66
CA GLY A 106 1.67 4.64 6.09
C GLY A 106 0.65 5.58 6.75
N PRO A 107 1.05 6.50 7.65
CA PRO A 107 2.39 7.08 7.79
C PRO A 107 3.37 6.23 8.59
N PHE A 108 2.87 5.42 9.53
CA PHE A 108 3.68 4.45 10.25
C PHE A 108 3.76 3.18 9.42
N VAL A 109 4.98 2.68 9.22
CA VAL A 109 5.24 1.51 8.35
C VAL A 109 5.89 0.36 9.10
N ALA A 110 6.33 0.57 10.35
CA ALA A 110 7.24 -0.32 11.06
C ALA A 110 8.47 -0.63 10.19
N ALA A 111 8.40 -1.75 9.47
CA ALA A 111 9.32 -2.16 8.42
C ALA A 111 10.78 -2.24 8.87
N GLU A 112 11.07 -2.40 10.16
CA GLU A 112 12.43 -2.31 10.71
C GLU A 112 13.16 -1.06 10.19
N TYR A 113 12.41 0.04 10.08
CA TYR A 113 12.90 1.31 9.58
C TYR A 113 13.00 2.32 10.73
N ASN A 114 13.95 3.24 10.63
CA ASN A 114 14.21 4.21 11.67
C ASN A 114 12.91 4.93 12.08
N TYR A 115 12.61 4.87 13.38
CA TYR A 115 11.44 5.48 14.00
C TYR A 115 10.10 5.07 13.34
N GLY A 116 10.04 3.84 12.80
CA GLY A 116 8.85 3.29 12.14
C GLY A 116 8.41 4.05 10.89
N GLY A 117 9.31 4.83 10.29
CA GLY A 117 9.05 5.68 9.13
C GLY A 117 8.50 7.07 9.46
N VAL A 118 8.16 7.38 10.72
CA VAL A 118 7.69 8.71 11.11
C VAL A 118 8.88 9.66 11.29
N PRO A 119 8.82 10.93 10.85
CA PRO A 119 9.91 11.87 11.05
C PRO A 119 10.15 12.21 12.52
N VAL A 120 11.41 12.21 12.96
CA VAL A 120 11.80 12.49 14.36
C VAL A 120 11.34 13.87 14.81
N TRP A 121 11.38 14.88 13.93
CA TRP A 121 10.95 16.25 14.26
C TRP A 121 9.49 16.32 14.71
N LEU A 122 8.63 15.36 14.32
CA LEU A 122 7.22 15.33 14.68
C LEU A 122 7.02 15.08 16.19
N HIS A 123 8.00 14.46 16.85
CA HIS A 123 8.00 14.22 18.30
C HIS A 123 8.08 15.54 19.08
N TYR A 124 8.77 16.54 18.53
CA TYR A 124 8.99 17.83 19.18
C TYR A 124 7.89 18.85 18.89
N ILE A 125 6.87 18.49 18.11
CA ILE A 125 5.71 19.34 17.89
C ILE A 125 4.82 19.32 19.15
N PRO A 126 4.52 20.48 19.76
CA PRO A 126 3.69 20.55 20.96
C PRO A 126 2.34 19.84 20.79
N GLY A 127 2.01 18.95 21.74
CA GLY A 127 0.76 18.18 21.73
C GLY A 127 0.69 17.06 20.68
N SER A 128 1.79 16.78 19.97
CA SER A 128 1.88 15.65 19.04
C SER A 128 2.09 14.34 19.80
N VAL A 129 1.17 13.40 19.62
CA VAL A 129 1.31 12.03 20.11
C VAL A 129 1.06 11.11 18.92
N PHE A 130 2.06 10.29 18.61
CA PHE A 130 2.04 9.49 17.40
C PHE A 130 0.97 8.42 17.43
N ARG A 131 0.42 8.12 16.24
CA ARG A 131 -0.57 7.05 16.05
C ARG A 131 -1.70 7.15 17.06
N SER A 132 -2.15 8.37 17.33
CA SER A 132 -3.21 8.65 18.30
C SER A 132 -4.10 9.76 17.77
N TYR A 133 -5.22 10.00 18.46
CA TYR A 133 -6.19 11.03 18.12
C TYR A 133 -5.74 12.45 18.48
N SER A 134 -4.44 12.74 18.29
CA SER A 134 -3.87 14.06 18.50
C SER A 134 -3.97 14.89 17.22
N LYS A 135 -4.59 16.07 17.33
CA LYS A 135 -4.78 16.99 16.19
C LYS A 135 -3.47 17.31 15.45
N PRO A 136 -2.34 17.58 16.12
CA PRO A 136 -1.09 17.84 15.43
C PRO A 136 -0.64 16.65 14.58
N PHE A 137 -0.58 15.44 15.16
CA PHE A 137 -0.18 14.24 14.43
C PHE A 137 -1.09 13.97 13.22
N MET A 138 -2.40 14.00 13.44
CA MET A 138 -3.39 13.78 12.38
C MET A 138 -3.25 14.79 11.24
N SER A 139 -3.00 16.08 11.55
CA SER A 139 -2.79 17.10 10.53
C SER A 139 -1.55 16.84 9.68
N TYR A 140 -0.42 16.48 10.31
CA TYR A 140 0.81 16.18 9.58
C TYR A 140 0.70 14.87 8.78
N MET A 141 0.08 13.83 9.35
CA MET A 141 -0.22 12.58 8.65
C MET A 141 -1.05 12.84 7.39
N GLN A 142 -2.14 13.60 7.52
CA GLN A 142 -3.01 13.93 6.39
C GLN A 142 -2.25 14.71 5.31
N LYS A 143 -1.46 15.72 5.70
CA LYS A 143 -0.64 16.49 4.74
C LYS A 143 0.30 15.59 3.94
N PHE A 144 1.04 14.70 4.61
CA PHE A 144 1.96 13.80 3.95
C PHE A 144 1.23 12.78 3.05
N MET A 145 0.17 12.16 3.55
CA MET A 145 -0.58 11.18 2.77
C MET A 145 -1.25 11.80 1.53
N THR A 146 -1.84 13.00 1.68
CA THR A 146 -2.40 13.75 0.56
C THR A 146 -1.32 14.11 -0.46
N LEU A 147 -0.13 14.57 -0.02
CA LEU A 147 0.99 14.82 -0.93
C LEU A 147 1.35 13.59 -1.77
N ILE A 148 1.49 12.41 -1.14
CA ILE A 148 1.81 11.17 -1.84
C ILE A 148 0.70 10.80 -2.84
N VAL A 149 -0.57 10.88 -2.42
CA VAL A 149 -1.70 10.58 -3.32
C VAL A 149 -1.73 11.55 -4.50
N ASP A 150 -1.56 12.85 -4.28
CA ASP A 150 -1.58 13.87 -5.33
C ASP A 150 -0.44 13.67 -6.32
N MET A 151 0.76 13.31 -5.85
CA MET A 151 1.89 12.96 -6.72
C MET A 151 1.56 11.75 -7.60
N MET A 152 1.00 10.68 -7.02
CA MET A 152 0.61 9.50 -7.79
C MET A 152 -0.51 9.80 -8.80
N LYS A 153 -1.49 10.63 -8.41
CA LYS A 153 -2.58 11.06 -9.30
C LYS A 153 -2.10 11.92 -10.46
N LYS A 154 -1.21 12.87 -10.18
CA LYS A 154 -0.62 13.76 -11.19
C LYS A 154 0.09 12.96 -12.29
N GLU A 155 0.79 11.91 -11.88
CA GLU A 155 1.51 11.01 -12.78
C GLU A 155 0.64 9.87 -13.33
N LYS A 156 -0.67 9.86 -13.02
CA LYS A 156 -1.66 8.84 -13.45
C LYS A 156 -1.27 7.41 -13.05
N LEU A 157 -0.71 7.24 -11.86
CA LEU A 157 -0.15 5.98 -11.39
C LEU A 157 -1.17 5.07 -10.67
N PHE A 158 -2.35 5.58 -10.32
CA PHE A 158 -3.45 4.71 -9.89
C PHE A 158 -4.05 3.94 -11.07
N ALA A 159 -4.45 2.70 -10.82
CA ALA A 159 -5.05 1.83 -11.84
C ALA A 159 -6.31 2.44 -12.46
N SER A 160 -7.10 3.19 -11.67
CA SER A 160 -8.23 4.01 -12.13
C SER A 160 -7.85 5.06 -13.20
N GLN A 161 -6.57 5.39 -13.34
CA GLN A 161 -6.01 6.31 -14.32
C GLN A 161 -5.11 5.63 -15.36
N GLY A 162 -5.01 4.29 -15.33
CA GLY A 162 -4.17 3.48 -16.23
C GLY A 162 -2.78 3.14 -15.67
N GLY A 163 -2.51 3.46 -14.40
CA GLY A 163 -1.25 3.16 -13.72
C GLY A 163 -1.20 1.79 -13.04
N PRO A 164 -0.07 1.43 -12.40
CA PRO A 164 0.11 0.10 -11.80
C PRO A 164 -0.52 -0.04 -10.40
N ILE A 165 -0.82 1.05 -9.68
CA ILE A 165 -1.25 0.99 -8.28
C ILE A 165 -2.70 0.53 -8.19
N ILE A 166 -2.91 -0.69 -7.72
CA ILE A 166 -4.23 -1.34 -7.60
C ILE A 166 -4.78 -1.33 -6.19
N LEU A 167 -3.94 -1.07 -5.19
CA LEU A 167 -4.31 -1.00 -3.79
C LEU A 167 -3.43 0.04 -3.10
N ALA A 168 -3.99 0.70 -2.09
CA ALA A 168 -3.22 1.54 -1.18
C ALA A 168 -3.47 1.13 0.28
N GLN A 169 -2.46 1.24 1.14
CA GLN A 169 -2.62 0.99 2.58
C GLN A 169 -2.47 2.28 3.39
N VAL A 170 -3.36 2.46 4.36
CA VAL A 170 -3.24 3.44 5.44
C VAL A 170 -2.92 2.72 6.74
N GLU A 171 -2.06 3.33 7.58
CA GLU A 171 -1.56 2.75 8.83
C GLU A 171 -0.84 1.39 8.63
N ASN A 172 -0.36 0.81 9.72
CA ASN A 172 0.24 -0.52 9.72
C ASN A 172 0.07 -1.20 11.09
N GLU A 173 -0.69 -2.29 11.13
CA GLU A 173 -0.87 -3.14 12.31
C GLU A 173 -1.31 -2.36 13.56
N TYR A 174 -2.25 -1.43 13.37
CA TYR A 174 -2.64 -0.50 14.42
C TYR A 174 -3.51 -1.12 15.52
N GLN A 175 -4.24 -2.20 15.23
CA GLN A 175 -5.14 -2.84 16.22
C GLN A 175 -4.45 -3.22 17.53
N TRP A 176 -3.19 -3.67 17.48
CA TRP A 176 -2.42 -4.02 18.68
C TRP A 176 -2.21 -2.81 19.60
N TYR A 177 -2.21 -1.62 19.03
CA TYR A 177 -1.93 -0.36 19.71
C TYR A 177 -3.19 0.43 20.08
N GLU A 178 -4.28 0.22 19.34
CA GLU A 178 -5.53 0.96 19.48
C GLU A 178 -6.00 1.07 20.94
N GLN A 179 -6.01 -0.04 21.67
CA GLN A 179 -6.48 -0.09 23.06
C GLN A 179 -5.60 0.69 24.05
N PHE A 180 -4.34 0.98 23.69
CA PHE A 180 -3.40 1.67 24.58
C PHE A 180 -3.48 3.20 24.46
N TYR A 181 -4.20 3.72 23.45
CA TYR A 181 -4.37 5.15 23.26
C TYR A 181 -5.80 5.57 23.60
N LYS A 182 -5.93 6.63 24.42
CA LYS A 182 -7.21 7.36 24.54
C LYS A 182 -7.56 7.93 23.17
N GLY A 183 -8.70 7.51 22.61
CA GLY A 183 -9.11 7.88 21.26
C GLY A 183 -8.55 6.99 20.15
N GLY A 184 -7.94 5.84 20.46
CA GLY A 184 -7.31 4.98 19.45
C GLY A 184 -8.29 4.55 18.35
N LYS A 185 -9.51 4.17 18.73
CA LYS A 185 -10.56 3.80 17.77
C LYS A 185 -10.98 4.97 16.88
N GLU A 186 -11.16 6.14 17.47
CA GLU A 186 -11.48 7.38 16.77
C GLU A 186 -10.37 7.75 15.77
N TYR A 187 -9.11 7.53 16.14
CA TYR A 187 -7.98 7.68 15.23
C TYR A 187 -8.01 6.66 14.09
N ALA A 188 -8.25 5.37 14.35
CA ALA A 188 -8.34 4.35 13.31
C ALA A 188 -9.47 4.65 12.32
N MET A 189 -10.66 5.02 12.83
CA MET A 189 -11.81 5.44 12.03
C MET A 189 -11.51 6.70 11.21
N TRP A 190 -10.86 7.70 11.81
CA TRP A 190 -10.45 8.91 11.11
C TRP A 190 -9.42 8.60 10.01
N ALA A 191 -8.43 7.76 10.28
CA ALA A 191 -7.38 7.41 9.33
C ALA A 191 -7.97 6.70 8.09
N ALA A 192 -8.87 5.74 8.32
CA ALA A 192 -9.62 5.07 7.25
C ALA A 192 -10.46 6.06 6.44
N SER A 193 -11.23 6.93 7.11
CA SER A 193 -12.08 7.94 6.46
C SER A 193 -11.26 8.93 5.64
N MET A 194 -10.14 9.40 6.20
CA MET A 194 -9.22 10.32 5.54
C MET A 194 -8.61 9.69 4.29
N ALA A 195 -8.17 8.43 4.37
CA ALA A 195 -7.63 7.70 3.23
C ALA A 195 -8.68 7.52 2.11
N VAL A 196 -9.89 7.07 2.45
CA VAL A 196 -10.99 6.92 1.49
C VAL A 196 -11.37 8.26 0.84
N SER A 197 -11.38 9.35 1.62
CA SER A 197 -11.67 10.70 1.12
C SER A 197 -10.66 11.20 0.09
N GLN A 198 -9.47 10.60 0.00
CA GLN A 198 -8.49 10.93 -1.04
C GLN A 198 -8.97 10.53 -2.43
N ASN A 199 -10.04 9.74 -2.59
CA ASN A 199 -10.66 9.39 -3.88
C ASN A 199 -9.63 8.93 -4.94
N THR A 200 -8.87 7.89 -4.61
CA THR A 200 -7.82 7.29 -5.47
C THR A 200 -8.41 6.46 -6.62
N GLY A 201 -9.69 6.07 -6.51
CA GLY A 201 -10.35 5.17 -7.46
C GLY A 201 -9.89 3.71 -7.36
N VAL A 202 -9.12 3.36 -6.31
CA VAL A 202 -8.71 1.98 -6.01
C VAL A 202 -9.00 1.66 -4.53
N PRO A 203 -9.19 0.39 -4.15
CA PRO A 203 -9.48 0.03 -2.77
C PRO A 203 -8.36 0.39 -1.80
N TRP A 204 -8.75 0.77 -0.59
CA TRP A 204 -7.85 0.95 0.54
C TRP A 204 -7.84 -0.28 1.43
N ILE A 205 -6.68 -0.60 1.99
CA ILE A 205 -6.51 -1.69 2.96
C ILE A 205 -5.96 -1.17 4.28
N MET A 206 -6.19 -1.92 5.36
CA MET A 206 -5.50 -1.82 6.65
C MET A 206 -5.06 -3.21 7.08
N CYS A 207 -3.78 -3.39 7.38
CA CYS A 207 -3.27 -4.67 7.88
C CYS A 207 -3.45 -4.78 9.40
N GLN A 208 -3.89 -5.94 9.88
CA GLN A 208 -4.28 -6.19 11.28
C GLN A 208 -5.11 -5.04 11.88
N GLN A 209 -6.28 -4.78 11.28
CA GLN A 209 -7.29 -3.87 11.81
C GLN A 209 -8.68 -4.53 11.75
N TYR A 210 -9.02 -5.28 12.80
CA TYR A 210 -10.21 -6.15 12.83
C TYR A 210 -11.52 -5.37 12.73
N ASP A 211 -11.52 -4.11 13.11
CA ASP A 211 -12.67 -3.19 13.01
C ASP A 211 -12.50 -2.12 11.91
N ALA A 212 -11.67 -2.39 10.89
CA ALA A 212 -11.54 -1.53 9.72
C ALA A 212 -12.94 -1.19 9.15
N PRO A 213 -13.30 0.11 9.04
CA PRO A 213 -14.61 0.50 8.57
C PRO A 213 -14.72 0.33 7.06
N ASP A 214 -15.90 -0.04 6.57
CA ASP A 214 -16.18 -0.07 5.13
C ASP A 214 -15.90 1.32 4.50
N PRO A 215 -15.34 1.38 3.27
CA PRO A 215 -15.00 0.28 2.37
C PRO A 215 -13.54 -0.24 2.53
N VAL A 216 -12.86 0.02 3.65
CA VAL A 216 -11.47 -0.39 3.85
C VAL A 216 -11.38 -1.89 4.11
N ILE A 217 -10.48 -2.55 3.39
CA ILE A 217 -10.31 -4.01 3.45
C ILE A 217 -9.29 -4.37 4.53
N LEU A 218 -9.69 -5.23 5.48
CA LEU A 218 -8.77 -5.87 6.41
C LEU A 218 -7.86 -6.87 5.68
N VAL A 219 -6.54 -6.76 5.89
CA VAL A 219 -5.54 -7.74 5.44
C VAL A 219 -4.75 -8.31 6.63
N THR A 220 -4.38 -9.59 6.55
CA THR A 220 -3.63 -10.29 7.60
C THR A 220 -2.17 -10.53 7.16
N PRO A 221 -1.16 -10.14 7.95
CA PRO A 221 0.26 -10.24 7.57
C PRO A 221 0.94 -11.57 7.97
N SER A 222 0.19 -12.59 8.40
CA SER A 222 0.76 -13.80 9.00
C SER A 222 1.37 -14.80 8.00
N THR A 223 2.43 -15.48 8.43
CA THR A 223 3.10 -16.62 7.75
C THR A 223 2.19 -17.82 7.48
N VAL A 224 1.10 -17.95 8.24
CA VAL A 224 0.02 -18.92 8.01
C VAL A 224 -1.30 -18.21 8.31
N THR A 225 -2.04 -17.85 7.28
CA THR A 225 -3.40 -17.34 7.43
C THR A 225 -4.38 -18.50 7.59
N ASN A 226 -4.65 -18.91 8.83
CA ASN A 226 -5.72 -19.89 9.09
C ASN A 226 -7.09 -19.19 8.97
N SER A 227 -7.86 -19.58 7.96
CA SER A 227 -9.20 -19.04 7.68
C SER A 227 -10.18 -19.19 8.85
N ARG A 228 -10.02 -20.18 9.74
CA ARG A 228 -10.88 -20.34 10.93
C ARG A 228 -10.65 -19.28 12.00
N LEU A 229 -9.41 -18.84 12.21
CA LEU A 229 -9.07 -17.82 13.20
C LEU A 229 -9.59 -16.43 12.79
N ILE A 230 -9.57 -16.15 11.49
CA ILE A 230 -10.16 -14.92 10.93
C ILE A 230 -11.68 -14.94 11.12
N HIS A 231 -12.34 -16.09 10.89
CA HIS A 231 -13.79 -16.24 11.01
C HIS A 231 -14.31 -16.13 12.45
N GLN A 232 -13.54 -16.61 13.43
CA GLN A 232 -13.87 -16.49 14.86
C GLN A 232 -13.76 -15.06 15.39
N LYS A 233 -12.81 -14.27 14.87
CA LYS A 233 -12.61 -12.88 15.31
C LYS A 233 -13.40 -11.86 14.48
N CYS A 234 -13.71 -12.17 13.22
CA CYS A 234 -14.39 -11.29 12.28
C CYS A 234 -15.37 -12.08 11.39
N PRO A 235 -16.62 -12.31 11.82
CA PRO A 235 -17.61 -13.07 11.03
C PRO A 235 -18.12 -12.36 9.76
N LYS A 236 -17.65 -11.14 9.46
CA LYS A 236 -18.21 -10.25 8.43
C LYS A 236 -17.38 -10.07 7.14
N PHE A 237 -16.18 -10.62 7.02
CA PHE A 237 -15.25 -10.21 5.94
C PHE A 237 -14.94 -11.29 4.89
N GLY A 238 -14.81 -10.83 3.64
CA GLY A 238 -14.75 -11.64 2.43
C GLY A 238 -13.54 -11.38 1.51
N LEU A 239 -12.39 -10.91 1.96
CA LEU A 239 -11.19 -10.96 1.10
C LEU A 239 -10.04 -11.62 1.85
N ARG A 240 -9.58 -12.76 1.31
CA ARG A 240 -8.49 -13.57 1.88
C ARG A 240 -7.24 -13.32 1.04
N ILE A 241 -6.26 -12.62 1.60
CA ILE A 241 -4.94 -12.44 0.98
C ILE A 241 -3.90 -13.02 1.95
N GLY A 242 -3.32 -14.15 1.58
CA GLY A 242 -2.28 -14.86 2.35
C GLY A 242 -1.83 -16.13 1.61
N LEU A 243 -0.55 -16.46 1.68
CA LEU A 243 0.01 -17.71 1.14
C LEU A 243 0.02 -18.76 2.27
N ASP A 244 -0.55 -19.94 2.02
CA ASP A 244 -0.42 -21.08 2.93
C ASP A 244 0.82 -21.91 2.54
N GLY A 245 1.77 -22.01 3.46
CA GLY A 245 3.03 -22.73 3.28
C GLY A 245 2.93 -24.24 3.52
N ASN A 246 1.75 -24.80 3.81
CA ASN A 246 1.66 -26.24 4.06
C ASN A 246 0.25 -26.79 3.80
N THR A 247 -0.06 -27.17 2.56
CA THR A 247 -0.71 -28.45 2.20
C THR A 247 -1.18 -28.42 0.74
N LYS A 248 -1.07 -29.58 0.08
CA LYS A 248 -1.67 -29.87 -1.22
C LYS A 248 -3.20 -29.74 -1.09
N ASN A 249 -3.75 -28.57 -1.37
CA ASN A 249 -5.08 -28.34 -1.97
C ASN A 249 -5.43 -26.84 -1.91
N CYS A 250 -5.46 -26.20 -3.07
CA CYS A 250 -6.13 -24.92 -3.25
C CYS A 250 -7.64 -25.13 -3.11
N LEU A 251 -8.28 -24.57 -2.08
CA LEU A 251 -9.74 -24.51 -2.01
C LEU A 251 -10.25 -23.13 -1.58
N ILE A 252 -10.82 -22.47 -2.60
CA ILE A 252 -11.90 -21.45 -2.65
C ILE A 252 -11.52 -20.00 -2.36
#